data_AF-A0AAU5S9L4-F1
#
_entry.id   AF-A0AAU5S9L4-F1
#
_cell.length_a   1.000
_cell.length_b   1.000
_cell.length_c   1.000
_cell.angle_alpha   90.00
_cell.angle_beta   90.00
_cell.angle_gamma   90.00
#
_symmetry.space_group_name_H-M   'P 1'
#
loop_
_entity.id
_entity.type
_entity.pdbx_description
1 polymer ?
#
loop_
_entity_poly.entity_id
_entity_poly.type
_entity_poly.pdbx_seq_one_letter_code
_entity_poly.pdbx_strand_id
1 'polypeptide(L)'
;MKRTLLRGCATAAAALGLTLAGTQGTFAAASASTASATSAAASSASPSAGTDAAAPAASGRLPVNYHFSTGFVGGFFSPTKAPAGANNWSCTPSAAHPYPVVLVHGTLENMNDNWGGAAPLLANNGYCVFAFDYGGSSASAAIQGTGPAEDGAAQLSAFVDQVLAATGAAKVDLVGHSQGGMMPRYYLKNLGGAAKTDKLIALSPSNNGTTLDGLTEFGRQLGLLEPANQFVVGPACAACVEQEVGSDFLTSLNSGGETVPGVTYTVITTTGDEVVTPYTNALLPAAPNVTNITVQDQCGLDASDHLEIAYDPIALTDVLNALDPAHPRPVPCEVVLPVTGPLT
;
A
#
# COMPACT_ATOMS: atom_id res chain seq x y z
N MET A 1 36.24 -51.48 4.86
CA MET A 1 37.24 -50.90 3.92
C MET A 1 37.00 -49.39 3.87
N LYS A 2 37.68 -48.61 4.72
CA LYS A 2 38.74 -47.64 4.32
C LYS A 2 38.29 -46.71 3.18
N ARG A 3 37.86 -45.47 3.50
CA ARG A 3 38.64 -44.21 3.33
C ARG A 3 39.21 -44.04 1.91
N THR A 4 38.82 -42.96 1.22
CA THR A 4 39.54 -42.03 0.31
C THR A 4 38.44 -41.45 -0.62
N LEU A 5 38.04 -40.18 -0.57
CA LEU A 5 38.69 -39.06 -1.25
C LEU A 5 38.07 -37.74 -0.75
N LEU A 6 38.80 -37.04 0.14
CA LEU A 6 38.82 -35.58 0.20
C LEU A 6 40.09 -35.14 -0.52
N ARG A 7 39.99 -34.22 -1.49
CA ARG A 7 40.93 -33.11 -1.79
C ARG A 7 40.61 -32.50 -3.16
N GLY A 8 40.26 -31.22 -3.14
CA GLY A 8 40.18 -30.33 -4.28
C GLY A 8 39.93 -28.92 -3.77
N CYS A 9 41.00 -28.19 -3.48
CA CYS A 9 41.02 -26.86 -2.87
C CYS A 9 41.06 -25.78 -3.96
N ALA A 10 40.36 -24.67 -3.70
CA ALA A 10 40.65 -23.28 -4.04
C ALA A 10 41.31 -22.92 -5.39
N THR A 11 40.63 -22.09 -6.19
CA THR A 11 41.12 -20.78 -6.70
C THR A 11 40.08 -20.13 -7.61
N ALA A 12 39.63 -18.90 -7.28
CA ALA A 12 39.46 -17.76 -8.21
C ALA A 12 38.63 -16.64 -7.54
N ALA A 13 39.29 -15.78 -6.77
CA ALA A 13 38.77 -14.47 -6.39
C ALA A 13 39.93 -13.48 -6.48
N ALA A 14 39.98 -12.68 -7.56
CA ALA A 14 40.76 -11.44 -7.67
C ALA A 14 40.48 -10.74 -9.01
N ALA A 15 39.62 -9.71 -8.99
CA ALA A 15 39.59 -8.49 -9.80
C ALA A 15 38.23 -7.84 -9.46
N LEU A 16 38.09 -6.63 -8.92
CA LEU A 16 38.86 -5.41 -9.07
C LEU A 16 39.25 -4.82 -7.72
N GLY A 17 40.45 -4.24 -7.66
CA GLY A 17 40.86 -3.40 -6.55
C GLY A 17 40.19 -2.03 -6.60
N LEU A 18 39.67 -1.61 -5.44
CA LEU A 18 39.72 -0.21 -5.03
C LEU A 18 39.86 -0.17 -3.51
N THR A 19 41.07 0.12 -3.04
CA THR A 19 41.33 0.53 -1.67
C THR A 19 40.83 1.95 -1.46
N LEU A 20 40.11 2.21 -0.36
CA LEU A 20 40.15 3.52 0.30
C LEU A 20 39.93 3.35 1.81
N ALA A 21 40.73 4.12 2.53
CA ALA A 21 41.10 4.00 3.93
C ALA A 21 39.94 4.14 4.91
N GLY A 22 40.03 3.36 6.00
CA GLY A 22 39.34 3.67 7.24
C GLY A 22 40.03 4.83 7.96
N THR A 23 39.23 5.67 8.61
CA THR A 23 39.66 6.45 9.76
C THR A 23 38.55 6.41 10.81
N GLN A 24 38.93 5.98 12.01
CA GLN A 24 38.16 6.19 13.23
C GLN A 24 38.31 7.64 13.68
N GLY A 25 37.25 8.21 14.25
CA GLY A 25 37.29 9.52 14.90
C GLY A 25 36.09 9.69 15.85
N THR A 26 36.37 9.62 17.14
CA THR A 26 35.46 9.82 18.27
C THR A 26 35.17 11.29 18.59
N PHE A 27 33.94 11.53 19.10
CA PHE A 27 33.45 12.56 20.03
C PHE A 27 33.97 14.02 19.96
N ALA A 28 33.02 14.97 19.76
CA ALA A 28 32.93 16.20 20.57
C ALA A 28 31.52 16.81 20.48
N ALA A 29 30.93 17.10 21.64
CA ALA A 29 29.75 17.94 21.83
C ALA A 29 30.19 19.40 22.06
N ALA A 30 29.42 20.37 21.53
CA ALA A 30 29.44 21.78 21.91
C ALA A 30 28.09 22.38 21.44
N SER A 31 27.12 22.55 22.34
CA SER A 31 26.85 23.72 23.18
C SER A 31 26.09 24.83 22.46
N ALA A 32 24.95 25.17 23.04
CA ALA A 32 24.00 26.19 22.67
C ALA A 32 24.61 27.59 22.49
N SER A 33 23.95 28.41 21.66
CA SER A 33 24.02 29.86 21.78
C SER A 33 22.66 30.46 21.44
N THR A 34 22.00 30.91 22.49
CA THR A 34 20.87 31.84 22.50
C THR A 34 21.33 33.23 22.09
N ALA A 35 20.60 33.90 21.21
CA ALA A 35 20.59 35.36 21.13
C ALA A 35 19.18 35.85 20.79
N SER A 36 18.56 36.50 21.77
CA SER A 36 17.37 37.33 21.64
C SER A 36 17.79 38.80 21.53
N ALA A 37 17.13 39.57 20.65
CA ALA A 37 16.88 41.02 20.77
C ALA A 37 16.07 41.47 19.52
N THR A 38 14.74 41.59 19.61
CA THR A 38 13.96 42.82 19.87
C THR A 38 13.97 43.90 18.77
N SER A 39 12.79 43.96 18.11
CA SER A 39 11.98 45.15 17.75
C SER A 39 12.54 46.24 16.82
N ALA A 40 11.85 46.41 15.69
CA ALA A 40 11.36 47.72 15.25
C ALA A 40 10.10 47.54 14.38
N ALA A 41 8.99 48.13 14.83
CA ALA A 41 7.77 48.29 14.07
C ALA A 41 7.94 49.43 13.05
N ALA A 42 7.47 49.22 11.81
CA ALA A 42 7.17 50.30 10.89
C ALA A 42 5.86 49.96 10.17
N SER A 43 4.82 50.67 10.58
CA SER A 43 3.49 50.64 9.98
C SER A 43 3.52 51.47 8.69
N SER A 44 3.11 50.87 7.57
CA SER A 44 2.68 51.62 6.38
C SER A 44 1.44 50.95 5.80
N ALA A 45 0.33 51.69 5.84
CA ALA A 45 -0.95 51.27 5.32
C ALA A 45 -1.12 51.64 3.84
N SER A 46 -1.79 50.72 3.12
CA SER A 46 -2.62 50.87 1.91
C SER A 46 -1.92 50.96 0.54
N PRO A 47 -2.59 50.55 -0.58
CA PRO A 47 -3.97 50.08 -0.72
C PRO A 47 -4.13 48.66 -1.30
N SER A 48 -5.36 48.15 -1.15
CA SER A 48 -5.92 46.97 -1.80
C SER A 48 -5.91 47.06 -3.33
N ALA A 49 -5.29 46.08 -3.98
CA ALA A 49 -5.59 45.69 -5.35
C ALA A 49 -5.77 44.17 -5.34
N GLY A 50 -6.99 43.73 -5.62
CA GLY A 50 -7.30 42.32 -5.80
C GLY A 50 -6.52 41.76 -6.97
N THR A 51 -5.74 40.73 -6.70
CA THR A 51 -5.46 39.69 -7.67
C THR A 51 -5.85 38.41 -6.95
N ASP A 52 -7.04 37.90 -7.26
CA ASP A 52 -7.27 36.46 -7.19
C ASP A 52 -6.20 35.85 -8.09
N ALA A 53 -5.06 35.52 -7.49
CA ALA A 53 -4.09 34.65 -8.11
C ALA A 53 -4.79 33.30 -8.18
N ALA A 54 -5.52 33.10 -9.27
CA ALA A 54 -5.95 31.78 -9.69
C ALA A 54 -4.73 30.88 -9.54
N ALA A 55 -4.84 29.89 -8.64
CA ALA A 55 -3.85 28.85 -8.51
C ALA A 55 -3.52 28.35 -9.92
N PRO A 56 -2.23 28.13 -10.27
CA PRO A 56 -1.89 27.61 -11.57
C PRO A 56 -2.69 26.32 -11.78
N ALA A 57 -3.53 26.28 -12.82
CA ALA A 57 -4.19 25.06 -13.24
C ALA A 57 -3.11 23.98 -13.37
N ALA A 58 -3.30 22.87 -12.66
CA ALA A 58 -2.33 21.78 -12.60
C ALA A 58 -1.92 21.37 -14.02
N SER A 59 -0.60 21.18 -14.19
CA SER A 59 -0.02 20.41 -15.28
C SER A 59 -0.86 19.15 -15.54
N GLY A 60 -1.04 18.81 -16.82
CA GLY A 60 -2.06 17.87 -17.31
C GLY A 60 -2.26 16.56 -16.54
N ARG A 61 -3.44 15.96 -16.76
CA ARG A 61 -3.91 14.71 -16.15
C ARG A 61 -2.80 13.65 -16.13
N LEU A 62 -2.53 13.08 -14.96
CA LEU A 62 -1.51 12.04 -14.78
C LEU A 62 -1.90 10.78 -15.57
N PRO A 63 -0.95 10.09 -16.20
CA PRO A 63 -1.23 8.81 -16.84
C PRO A 63 -1.64 7.79 -15.77
N VAL A 64 -2.76 7.10 -16.01
CA VAL A 64 -3.23 5.99 -15.18
C VAL A 64 -2.83 4.70 -15.87
N ASN A 65 -2.12 3.84 -15.15
CA ASN A 65 -1.79 2.51 -15.65
C ASN A 65 -2.87 1.53 -15.18
N TYR A 66 -3.53 0.86 -16.10
CA TYR A 66 -4.54 -0.18 -15.79
C TYR A 66 -4.01 -1.59 -16.10
N HIS A 67 -2.69 -1.80 -16.09
CA HIS A 67 -2.09 -3.11 -16.36
C HIS A 67 -1.08 -3.44 -15.26
N PHE A 68 -1.40 -4.41 -14.40
CA PHE A 68 -0.54 -4.79 -13.29
C PHE A 68 0.89 -5.08 -13.76
N SER A 69 1.07 -5.90 -14.79
CA SER A 69 2.39 -6.30 -15.32
C SER A 69 3.32 -5.11 -15.62
N THR A 70 2.80 -4.04 -16.21
CA THR A 70 3.61 -2.86 -16.54
C THR A 70 3.80 -1.94 -15.34
N GLY A 71 2.79 -1.84 -14.45
CA GLY A 71 2.89 -1.10 -13.19
C GLY A 71 3.94 -1.71 -12.27
N PHE A 72 3.89 -3.04 -12.13
CA PHE A 72 4.81 -3.83 -11.34
C PHE A 72 6.25 -3.63 -11.80
N VAL A 73 6.56 -3.89 -13.08
CA VAL A 73 7.91 -3.71 -13.63
C VAL A 73 8.39 -2.26 -13.53
N GLY A 74 7.50 -1.28 -13.72
CA GLY A 74 7.83 0.13 -13.64
C GLY A 74 8.14 0.61 -12.22
N GLY A 75 7.51 0.02 -11.21
CA GLY A 75 7.65 0.43 -9.80
C GLY A 75 8.66 -0.39 -9.00
N PHE A 76 8.79 -1.69 -9.27
CA PHE A 76 9.49 -2.66 -8.42
C PHE A 76 10.98 -2.32 -8.23
N PHE A 77 11.63 -1.81 -9.27
CA PHE A 77 13.04 -1.39 -9.22
C PHE A 77 13.24 0.05 -8.70
N SER A 78 12.18 0.69 -8.22
CA SER A 78 12.19 2.04 -7.66
C SER A 78 11.30 2.13 -6.41
N PRO A 79 11.51 1.25 -5.41
CA PRO A 79 10.60 1.14 -4.26
C PRO A 79 10.52 2.45 -3.45
N THR A 80 11.63 3.19 -3.35
CA THR A 80 11.67 4.46 -2.59
C THR A 80 11.01 5.64 -3.32
N LYS A 81 10.55 5.45 -4.56
CA LYS A 81 9.89 6.52 -5.33
C LYS A 81 8.38 6.37 -5.15
N ALA A 82 7.72 7.43 -4.70
CA ALA A 82 6.26 7.44 -4.63
C ALA A 82 5.63 7.25 -6.02
N PRO A 83 4.51 6.51 -6.12
CA PRO A 83 3.76 6.40 -7.38
C PRO A 83 3.26 7.78 -7.81
N ALA A 84 2.99 7.93 -9.11
CA ALA A 84 2.56 9.22 -9.67
C ALA A 84 1.29 9.74 -8.96
N GLY A 85 1.32 10.98 -8.47
CA GLY A 85 0.19 11.60 -7.76
C GLY A 85 0.15 11.35 -6.26
N ALA A 86 0.99 10.46 -5.72
CA ALA A 86 1.10 10.24 -4.27
C ALA A 86 2.23 11.05 -3.62
N ASN A 87 2.15 11.20 -2.29
CA ASN A 87 3.17 11.79 -1.42
C ASN A 87 3.51 13.25 -1.74
N ASN A 88 2.55 14.01 -2.25
CA ASN A 88 2.61 15.47 -2.20
C ASN A 88 2.27 15.92 -0.76
N TRP A 89 3.29 16.02 0.09
CA TRP A 89 3.15 16.43 1.50
C TRP A 89 2.67 17.86 1.72
N SER A 90 2.56 18.67 0.66
CA SER A 90 1.93 20.00 0.71
C SER A 90 0.45 20.00 0.27
N CYS A 91 -0.10 18.83 -0.08
CA CYS A 91 -1.48 18.71 -0.50
C CYS A 91 -2.43 19.03 0.67
N THR A 92 -3.43 19.87 0.40
CA THR A 92 -4.49 20.22 1.35
C THR A 92 -5.79 19.59 0.89
N PRO A 93 -6.41 18.67 1.67
CA PRO A 93 -7.69 18.07 1.34
C PRO A 93 -8.76 19.14 1.09
N SER A 94 -9.61 18.90 0.10
CA SER A 94 -10.66 19.85 -0.29
C SER A 94 -11.93 19.62 0.52
N ALA A 95 -12.90 20.54 0.45
CA ALA A 95 -14.21 20.29 1.06
C ALA A 95 -14.97 19.11 0.41
N ALA A 96 -14.71 18.82 -0.86
CA ALA A 96 -15.30 17.68 -1.57
C ALA A 96 -14.66 16.34 -1.15
N HIS A 97 -13.35 16.36 -0.87
CA HIS A 97 -12.58 15.19 -0.44
C HIS A 97 -11.79 15.57 0.83
N PRO A 98 -12.45 15.61 2.01
CA PRO A 98 -11.87 16.17 3.24
C PRO A 98 -10.86 15.25 3.93
N TYR A 99 -10.84 13.97 3.57
CA TYR A 99 -9.90 12.99 4.12
C TYR A 99 -8.88 12.58 3.05
N PRO A 100 -7.56 12.65 3.34
CA PRO A 100 -6.55 12.13 2.44
C PRO A 100 -6.63 10.60 2.38
N VAL A 101 -6.26 10.05 1.24
CA VAL A 101 -6.24 8.60 1.00
C VAL A 101 -4.84 8.05 1.27
N VAL A 102 -4.74 7.00 2.07
CA VAL A 102 -3.51 6.24 2.32
C VAL A 102 -3.61 4.89 1.63
N LEU A 103 -2.67 4.62 0.73
CA LEU A 103 -2.54 3.37 -0.02
C LEU A 103 -1.62 2.39 0.71
N VAL A 104 -2.08 1.15 0.89
CA VAL A 104 -1.41 0.11 1.68
C VAL A 104 -1.15 -1.13 0.82
N HIS A 105 0.09 -1.31 0.37
CA HIS A 105 0.44 -2.36 -0.61
C HIS A 105 0.30 -3.79 -0.05
N GLY A 106 0.26 -4.78 -0.93
CA GLY A 106 0.18 -6.21 -0.58
C GLY A 106 1.52 -6.84 -0.17
N THR A 107 1.49 -8.15 0.04
CA THR A 107 2.68 -8.97 0.34
C THR A 107 3.66 -8.91 -0.84
N LEU A 108 4.97 -8.88 -0.61
CA LEU A 108 6.02 -8.89 -1.65
C LEU A 108 6.07 -7.69 -2.61
N GLU A 109 5.06 -6.83 -2.57
CA GLU A 109 4.96 -5.57 -3.31
C GLU A 109 5.57 -4.42 -2.52
N ASN A 110 5.55 -3.21 -3.08
CA ASN A 110 5.92 -1.94 -2.44
C ASN A 110 4.95 -0.84 -2.86
N MET A 111 5.12 0.37 -2.31
CA MET A 111 4.20 1.49 -2.58
C MET A 111 4.16 1.93 -4.04
N ASN A 112 5.21 1.68 -4.83
CA ASN A 112 5.29 2.17 -6.19
C ASN A 112 4.69 1.16 -7.17
N ASP A 113 5.08 -0.12 -7.04
CA ASP A 113 4.69 -1.19 -7.95
C ASP A 113 3.22 -1.62 -7.81
N ASN A 114 2.61 -1.45 -6.64
CA ASN A 114 1.21 -1.80 -6.42
C ASN A 114 0.27 -0.68 -6.88
N TRP A 115 0.73 0.58 -6.89
CA TRP A 115 -0.15 1.75 -6.96
C TRP A 115 0.03 2.63 -8.21
N GLY A 116 0.54 2.07 -9.30
CA GLY A 116 0.62 2.74 -10.60
C GLY A 116 -0.73 3.05 -11.26
N GLY A 117 -1.80 2.35 -10.85
CA GLY A 117 -3.18 2.61 -11.25
C GLY A 117 -3.92 3.55 -10.30
N ALA A 118 -4.11 3.10 -9.05
CA ALA A 118 -4.93 3.83 -8.08
C ALA A 118 -4.38 5.24 -7.76
N ALA A 119 -3.08 5.41 -7.52
CA ALA A 119 -2.54 6.70 -7.10
C ALA A 119 -2.78 7.84 -8.12
N PRO A 120 -2.41 7.70 -9.41
CA PRO A 120 -2.69 8.75 -10.39
C PRO A 120 -4.19 8.90 -10.65
N LEU A 121 -4.98 7.82 -10.60
CA LEU A 121 -6.43 7.90 -10.76
C LEU A 121 -7.06 8.76 -9.65
N LEU A 122 -6.73 8.50 -8.40
CA LEU A 122 -7.26 9.23 -7.24
C LEU A 122 -6.78 10.70 -7.27
N ALA A 123 -5.50 10.95 -7.54
CA ALA A 123 -4.97 12.31 -7.66
C ALA A 123 -5.65 13.10 -8.79
N ASN A 124 -5.89 12.46 -9.95
CA ASN A 124 -6.65 13.05 -11.06
C ASN A 124 -8.11 13.39 -10.69
N ASN A 125 -8.64 12.77 -9.63
CA ASN A 125 -9.97 13.02 -9.11
C ASN A 125 -9.96 13.92 -7.86
N GLY A 126 -8.85 14.60 -7.57
CA GLY A 126 -8.79 15.65 -6.54
C GLY A 126 -8.55 15.15 -5.12
N TYR A 127 -8.19 13.88 -4.94
CA TYR A 127 -7.77 13.36 -3.63
C TYR A 127 -6.31 13.72 -3.33
N CYS A 128 -6.02 14.04 -2.07
CA CYS A 128 -4.64 13.99 -1.57
C CYS A 128 -4.27 12.54 -1.28
N VAL A 129 -3.31 11.99 -2.02
CA VAL A 129 -2.94 10.57 -1.97
C VAL A 129 -1.57 10.40 -1.33
N PHE A 130 -1.45 9.41 -0.45
CA PHE A 130 -0.22 9.04 0.23
C PHE A 130 -0.02 7.53 0.14
N ALA A 131 1.24 7.09 0.03
CA ALA A 131 1.60 5.68 -0.02
C ALA A 131 2.93 5.48 0.72
N PHE A 132 3.13 4.30 1.31
CA PHE A 132 4.30 4.00 2.14
C PHE A 132 4.68 2.53 2.03
N ASP A 133 5.94 2.24 2.34
CA ASP A 133 6.47 0.88 2.43
C ASP A 133 6.45 0.39 3.89
N TYR A 134 6.13 -0.89 4.09
CA TYR A 134 6.10 -1.52 5.40
C TYR A 134 6.56 -2.97 5.35
N GLY A 135 7.01 -3.50 6.49
CA GLY A 135 7.27 -4.94 6.63
C GLY A 135 8.40 -5.53 5.75
N GLY A 136 9.29 -4.74 5.14
CA GLY A 136 10.48 -5.27 4.46
C GLY A 136 11.73 -5.29 5.34
N SER A 137 12.80 -5.91 4.82
CA SER A 137 14.12 -5.98 5.49
C SER A 137 14.77 -4.60 5.71
N SER A 138 14.36 -3.59 4.94
CA SER A 138 14.72 -2.19 5.10
C SER A 138 13.70 -1.31 4.37
N ALA A 139 13.66 -0.01 4.68
CA ALA A 139 12.78 0.95 4.01
C ALA A 139 13.07 1.14 2.50
N SER A 140 14.20 0.62 1.99
CA SER A 140 14.57 0.69 0.57
C SER A 140 14.58 -0.67 -0.12
N ALA A 141 14.13 -1.74 0.55
CA ALA A 141 14.00 -3.04 -0.08
C ALA A 141 12.92 -2.99 -1.17
N ALA A 142 13.15 -3.68 -2.30
CA ALA A 142 12.14 -3.81 -3.35
C ALA A 142 10.96 -4.68 -2.89
N ILE A 143 11.26 -5.74 -2.15
CA ILE A 143 10.28 -6.65 -1.56
C ILE A 143 9.95 -6.13 -0.16
N GLN A 144 8.70 -5.71 0.03
CA GLN A 144 8.14 -5.27 1.30
C GLN A 144 7.00 -6.23 1.72
N GLY A 145 6.34 -5.95 2.83
CA GLY A 145 5.18 -6.70 3.30
C GLY A 145 5.49 -8.14 3.72
N THR A 146 6.72 -8.46 4.15
CA THR A 146 7.12 -9.83 4.55
C THR A 146 7.28 -10.04 6.06
N GLY A 147 7.47 -8.97 6.83
CA GLY A 147 7.57 -8.99 8.29
C GLY A 147 6.22 -9.19 8.97
N PRO A 148 6.20 -9.32 10.31
CA PRO A 148 4.96 -9.50 11.07
C PRO A 148 3.93 -8.40 10.78
N ALA A 149 2.67 -8.79 10.59
CA ALA A 149 1.58 -7.89 10.25
C ALA A 149 1.32 -6.86 11.36
N GLU A 150 1.57 -7.20 12.63
CA GLU A 150 1.49 -6.26 13.75
C GLU A 150 2.51 -5.12 13.63
N ASP A 151 3.74 -5.43 13.21
CA ASP A 151 4.77 -4.42 12.98
C ASP A 151 4.40 -3.53 11.78
N GLY A 152 3.87 -4.13 10.71
CA GLY A 152 3.29 -3.41 9.57
C GLY A 152 2.15 -2.48 9.99
N ALA A 153 1.28 -2.91 10.91
CA ALA A 153 0.19 -2.09 11.44
C ALA A 153 0.70 -0.94 12.32
N ALA A 154 1.79 -1.14 13.06
CA ALA A 154 2.45 -0.06 13.78
C ALA A 154 3.08 0.96 12.83
N GLN A 155 3.68 0.51 11.73
CA GLN A 155 4.20 1.39 10.68
C GLN A 155 3.08 2.18 10.00
N LEU A 156 1.94 1.53 9.69
CA LEU A 156 0.73 2.20 9.20
C LEU A 156 0.25 3.26 10.20
N SER A 157 0.18 2.94 11.49
CA SER A 157 -0.23 3.90 12.52
C SER A 157 0.64 5.15 12.51
N ALA A 158 1.97 4.98 12.46
CA ALA A 158 2.90 6.10 12.42
C ALA A 158 2.77 6.90 11.12
N PHE A 159 2.55 6.24 9.99
CA PHE A 159 2.37 6.90 8.71
C PHE A 159 1.07 7.71 8.65
N VAL A 160 -0.04 7.16 9.16
CA VAL A 160 -1.31 7.89 9.29
C VAL A 160 -1.13 9.14 10.15
N ASP A 161 -0.40 9.06 11.26
CA ASP A 161 -0.12 10.24 12.09
C ASP A 161 0.67 11.32 11.35
N GLN A 162 1.63 10.94 10.50
CA GLN A 162 2.35 11.89 9.65
C GLN A 162 1.42 12.53 8.61
N VAL A 163 0.56 11.76 7.96
CA VAL A 163 -0.39 12.25 6.97
C VAL A 163 -1.38 13.23 7.59
N LEU A 164 -1.96 12.90 8.76
CA LEU A 164 -2.87 13.79 9.47
C LEU A 164 -2.17 15.09 9.90
N ALA A 165 -0.94 14.99 10.41
CA ALA A 165 -0.16 16.16 10.81
C ALA A 165 0.18 17.09 9.62
N ALA A 166 0.51 16.51 8.47
CA ALA A 166 0.87 17.28 7.27
C ALA A 166 -0.35 17.94 6.60
N THR A 167 -1.48 17.24 6.56
CA THR A 167 -2.69 17.70 5.86
C THR A 167 -3.64 18.51 6.74
N GLY A 168 -3.55 18.36 8.06
CA GLY A 168 -4.49 18.94 9.02
C GLY A 168 -5.85 18.23 9.06
N ALA A 169 -6.02 17.12 8.35
CA ALA A 169 -7.25 16.34 8.36
C ALA A 169 -7.46 15.64 9.73
N ALA A 170 -8.72 15.35 10.08
CA ALA A 170 -9.06 14.64 11.31
C ALA A 170 -9.00 13.11 11.15
N LYS A 171 -9.19 12.61 9.93
CA LYS A 171 -9.19 11.18 9.58
C LYS A 171 -8.56 10.98 8.20
N VAL A 172 -8.21 9.74 7.90
CA VAL A 172 -7.82 9.26 6.57
C VAL A 172 -8.85 8.25 6.04
N ASP A 173 -8.87 8.06 4.73
CA ASP A 173 -9.43 6.88 4.08
C ASP A 173 -8.29 5.93 3.71
N LEU A 174 -8.47 4.63 3.98
CA LEU A 174 -7.49 3.60 3.65
C LEU A 174 -7.94 2.85 2.40
N VAL A 175 -7.04 2.67 1.44
CA VAL A 175 -7.20 1.74 0.32
C VAL A 175 -6.08 0.72 0.38
N GLY A 176 -6.43 -0.56 0.53
CA GLY A 176 -5.47 -1.64 0.71
C GLY A 176 -5.65 -2.75 -0.32
N HIS A 177 -4.55 -3.36 -0.75
CA HIS A 177 -4.55 -4.52 -1.64
C HIS A 177 -4.04 -5.75 -0.88
N SER A 178 -4.68 -6.90 -1.04
CA SER A 178 -4.21 -8.18 -0.49
C SER A 178 -3.96 -8.08 1.04
N GLN A 179 -2.76 -8.43 1.53
CA GLN A 179 -2.35 -8.18 2.91
C GLN A 179 -2.61 -6.75 3.38
N GLY A 180 -2.36 -5.75 2.54
CA GLY A 180 -2.59 -4.34 2.83
C GLY A 180 -4.05 -3.96 2.99
N GLY A 181 -5.01 -4.80 2.57
CA GLY A 181 -6.43 -4.65 2.90
C GLY A 181 -6.84 -5.36 4.21
N MET A 182 -6.09 -6.38 4.62
CA MET A 182 -6.33 -7.13 5.86
C MET A 182 -5.61 -6.51 7.07
N MET A 183 -4.31 -6.24 6.96
CA MET A 183 -3.45 -5.73 8.03
C MET A 183 -3.98 -4.45 8.69
N PRO A 184 -4.58 -3.48 7.95
CA PRO A 184 -5.19 -2.31 8.57
C PRO A 184 -6.23 -2.64 9.64
N ARG A 185 -6.91 -3.79 9.58
CA ARG A 185 -7.86 -4.21 10.62
C ARG A 185 -7.18 -4.36 11.98
N TYR A 186 -5.90 -4.79 12.02
CA TYR A 186 -5.12 -4.82 13.25
C TYR A 186 -4.88 -3.41 13.79
N TYR A 187 -4.48 -2.47 12.93
CA TYR A 187 -4.31 -1.06 13.29
C TYR A 187 -5.61 -0.45 13.85
N LEU A 188 -6.74 -0.69 13.17
CA LEU A 188 -8.05 -0.20 13.58
C LEU A 188 -8.48 -0.75 14.95
N LYS A 189 -8.26 -2.05 15.17
CA LYS A 189 -8.72 -2.77 16.36
C LYS A 189 -7.82 -2.58 17.58
N ASN A 190 -6.51 -2.61 17.39
CA ASN A 190 -5.55 -2.76 18.48
C ASN A 190 -4.69 -1.51 18.73
N LEU A 191 -4.54 -0.64 17.72
CA LEU A 191 -3.62 0.51 17.78
C LEU A 191 -4.35 1.86 17.82
N GLY A 192 -5.67 1.84 18.08
CA GLY A 192 -6.49 3.05 18.16
C GLY A 192 -6.81 3.68 16.81
N GLY A 193 -6.58 2.97 15.70
CA GLY A 193 -6.76 3.49 14.36
C GLY A 193 -8.19 3.87 14.00
N ALA A 194 -9.19 3.25 14.64
CA ALA A 194 -10.60 3.54 14.43
C ALA A 194 -10.95 5.04 14.58
N ALA A 195 -10.29 5.75 15.50
CA ALA A 195 -10.52 7.17 15.73
C ALA A 195 -9.99 8.06 14.59
N LYS A 196 -9.04 7.55 13.80
CA LYS A 196 -8.28 8.27 12.76
C LYS A 196 -8.63 7.80 11.34
N THR A 197 -9.58 6.90 11.20
CA THR A 197 -9.98 6.34 9.89
C THR A 197 -11.48 6.52 9.68
N ASP A 198 -11.87 6.93 8.47
CA ASP A 198 -13.28 6.98 8.08
C ASP A 198 -13.66 5.70 7.31
N LYS A 199 -12.86 5.32 6.32
CA LYS A 199 -13.10 4.12 5.51
C LYS A 199 -11.90 3.20 5.42
N LEU A 200 -12.16 1.89 5.32
CA LEU A 200 -11.23 0.90 4.82
C LEU A 200 -11.84 0.27 3.56
N ILE A 201 -11.22 0.53 2.42
CA ILE A 201 -11.57 -0.01 1.12
C ILE A 201 -10.49 -1.02 0.76
N ALA A 202 -10.86 -2.28 0.56
CA ALA A 202 -9.93 -3.37 0.42
C ALA A 202 -10.15 -4.14 -0.89
N LEU A 203 -9.09 -4.26 -1.69
CA LEU A 203 -9.03 -4.98 -2.96
C LEU A 203 -8.44 -6.37 -2.69
N SER A 204 -9.24 -7.42 -2.90
CA SER A 204 -8.90 -8.82 -2.60
C SER A 204 -8.15 -9.05 -1.27
N PRO A 205 -8.62 -8.50 -0.12
CA PRO A 205 -7.91 -8.66 1.14
C PRO A 205 -7.85 -10.12 1.62
N SER A 206 -6.79 -10.52 2.31
CA SER A 206 -6.69 -11.84 2.94
C SER A 206 -7.44 -11.92 4.30
N ASN A 207 -8.64 -11.36 4.41
CA ASN A 207 -9.36 -11.16 5.69
C ASN A 207 -9.58 -12.43 6.52
N ASN A 208 -9.84 -13.55 5.84
CA ASN A 208 -9.97 -14.87 6.44
C ASN A 208 -8.85 -15.82 6.01
N GLY A 209 -7.78 -15.26 5.45
CA GLY A 209 -6.57 -15.97 5.06
C GLY A 209 -6.60 -16.62 3.67
N THR A 210 -5.46 -17.22 3.34
CA THR A 210 -5.15 -17.96 2.12
C THR A 210 -4.59 -19.35 2.48
N THR A 211 -4.29 -20.16 1.47
CA THR A 211 -3.61 -21.44 1.61
C THR A 211 -2.13 -21.31 1.28
N LEU A 212 -1.32 -22.27 1.71
CA LEU A 212 0.08 -22.38 1.29
C LEU A 212 0.26 -22.44 -0.22
N ASP A 213 -0.67 -23.11 -0.91
CA ASP A 213 -0.68 -23.19 -2.37
C ASP A 213 -0.96 -21.81 -2.99
N GLY A 214 -1.90 -21.05 -2.43
CA GLY A 214 -2.17 -19.66 -2.85
C GLY A 214 -0.98 -18.72 -2.66
N LEU A 215 -0.29 -18.79 -1.52
CA LEU A 215 0.94 -18.01 -1.26
C LEU A 215 2.09 -18.40 -2.20
N THR A 216 2.20 -19.69 -2.52
CA THR A 216 3.20 -20.19 -3.47
C THR A 216 2.89 -19.71 -4.89
N GLU A 217 1.62 -19.78 -5.30
CA GLU A 217 1.17 -19.28 -6.60
C GLU A 217 1.43 -17.77 -6.72
N PHE A 218 1.14 -16.99 -5.67
CA PHE A 218 1.41 -15.56 -5.63
C PHE A 218 2.90 -15.23 -5.90
N GLY A 219 3.82 -15.85 -5.15
CA GLY A 219 5.24 -15.61 -5.39
C GLY A 219 5.71 -16.08 -6.78
N ARG A 220 5.07 -17.12 -7.35
CA ARG A 220 5.37 -17.60 -8.70
C ARG A 220 4.96 -16.56 -9.74
N GLN A 221 3.80 -15.93 -9.58
CA GLN A 221 3.32 -14.89 -10.48
C GLN A 221 4.17 -13.63 -10.47
N LEU A 222 4.70 -13.25 -9.31
CA LEU A 222 5.67 -12.15 -9.20
C LEU A 222 7.05 -12.51 -9.77
N GLY A 223 7.29 -13.78 -10.14
CA GLY A 223 8.58 -14.25 -10.63
C GLY A 223 9.68 -14.30 -9.55
N LEU A 224 9.30 -14.30 -8.27
CA LEU A 224 10.22 -14.21 -7.13
C LEU A 224 10.65 -15.57 -6.56
N LEU A 225 10.11 -16.68 -7.09
CA LEU A 225 10.26 -18.02 -6.49
C LEU A 225 11.17 -19.02 -7.23
N GLU A 226 11.95 -18.64 -8.25
CA GLU A 226 12.90 -19.58 -8.86
C GLU A 226 14.34 -19.41 -8.32
N PRO A 227 14.88 -20.35 -7.50
CA PRO A 227 14.28 -21.56 -6.91
C PRO A 227 14.15 -21.42 -5.37
N ALA A 228 13.14 -20.69 -4.90
CA ALA A 228 13.02 -20.26 -3.52
C ALA A 228 11.65 -20.60 -2.89
N ASN A 229 11.27 -21.88 -2.87
CA ASN A 229 10.30 -22.37 -1.89
C ASN A 229 10.73 -22.05 -0.44
N GLN A 230 12.00 -21.71 -0.17
CA GLN A 230 12.46 -21.30 1.16
C GLN A 230 12.04 -19.87 1.58
N PHE A 231 11.64 -19.00 0.65
CA PHE A 231 11.31 -17.61 0.96
C PHE A 231 9.90 -17.47 1.59
N VAL A 232 8.94 -18.25 1.10
CA VAL A 232 7.52 -18.16 1.50
C VAL A 232 7.22 -18.92 2.80
N VAL A 233 7.86 -20.07 3.02
CA VAL A 233 7.61 -20.95 4.19
C VAL A 233 8.69 -20.85 5.28
N GLY A 234 9.46 -19.75 5.32
CA GLY A 234 10.55 -19.53 6.27
C GLY A 234 10.44 -18.20 7.02
N PRO A 235 11.33 -17.92 7.99
CA PRO A 235 11.39 -16.64 8.71
C PRO A 235 11.66 -15.42 7.80
N ALA A 236 11.87 -15.64 6.50
CA ALA A 236 11.98 -14.60 5.49
C ALA A 236 10.62 -13.94 5.16
N CYS A 237 9.49 -14.61 5.42
CA CYS A 237 8.14 -14.07 5.25
C CYS A 237 7.20 -14.48 6.40
N ALA A 238 7.33 -13.81 7.55
CA ALA A 238 6.40 -13.99 8.68
C ALA A 238 4.95 -13.70 8.28
N ALA A 239 4.74 -12.65 7.48
CA ALA A 239 3.42 -12.27 6.98
C ALA A 239 2.76 -13.35 6.12
N CYS A 240 3.55 -14.15 5.39
CA CYS A 240 3.04 -15.28 4.61
C CYS A 240 2.41 -16.33 5.55
N VAL A 241 3.12 -16.70 6.63
CA VAL A 241 2.62 -17.65 7.63
C VAL A 241 1.40 -17.09 8.37
N GLU A 242 1.40 -15.81 8.69
CA GLU A 242 0.28 -15.15 9.38
C GLU A 242 -0.98 -15.08 8.51
N GLN A 243 -0.85 -15.04 7.19
CA GLN A 243 -1.97 -15.05 6.26
C GLN A 243 -2.57 -16.44 6.01
N GLU A 244 -1.97 -17.52 6.50
CA GLU A 244 -2.54 -18.86 6.37
C GLU A 244 -3.87 -18.98 7.14
N VAL A 245 -4.88 -19.59 6.51
CA VAL A 245 -6.16 -19.90 7.18
C VAL A 245 -5.90 -20.65 8.49
N GLY A 246 -6.42 -20.11 9.60
CA GLY A 246 -6.27 -20.71 10.92
C GLY A 246 -4.96 -20.37 11.64
N SER A 247 -4.14 -19.47 11.10
CA SER A 247 -3.00 -18.92 11.83
C SER A 247 -3.43 -18.30 13.17
N ASP A 248 -2.52 -18.27 14.15
CA ASP A 248 -2.77 -17.62 15.44
C ASP A 248 -3.09 -16.13 15.27
N PHE A 249 -2.41 -15.48 14.32
CA PHE A 249 -2.65 -14.08 13.98
C PHE A 249 -4.07 -13.85 13.46
N LEU A 250 -4.53 -14.56 12.42
CA LEU A 250 -5.88 -14.37 11.86
C LEU A 250 -6.97 -14.78 12.86
N THR A 251 -6.73 -15.85 13.63
CA THR A 251 -7.63 -16.26 14.71
C THR A 251 -7.81 -15.14 15.73
N SER A 252 -6.72 -14.48 16.13
CA SER A 252 -6.75 -13.32 17.04
C SER A 252 -7.41 -12.10 16.38
N LEU A 253 -7.07 -11.78 15.13
CA LEU A 253 -7.59 -10.64 14.39
C LEU A 253 -9.11 -10.74 14.20
N ASN A 254 -9.63 -11.92 13.87
CA ASN A 254 -11.06 -12.15 13.63
C ASN A 254 -11.87 -12.41 14.91
N SER A 255 -11.21 -12.62 16.06
CA SER A 255 -11.89 -12.81 17.34
C SER A 255 -12.70 -11.59 17.76
N GLY A 256 -13.92 -11.77 18.29
CA GLY A 256 -14.73 -10.64 18.77
C GLY A 256 -15.32 -9.73 17.68
N GLY A 257 -15.23 -10.12 16.41
CA GLY A 257 -15.77 -9.40 15.26
C GLY A 257 -14.70 -8.86 14.32
N GLU A 258 -15.05 -8.76 13.05
CA GLU A 258 -14.09 -8.41 11.99
C GLU A 258 -14.08 -6.91 11.62
N THR A 259 -15.02 -6.15 12.17
CA THR A 259 -15.15 -4.70 12.01
C THR A 259 -15.11 -3.98 13.35
N VAL A 260 -14.74 -2.71 13.35
CA VAL A 260 -14.85 -1.83 14.53
C VAL A 260 -15.86 -0.71 14.27
N PRO A 261 -16.56 -0.22 15.33
CA PRO A 261 -17.48 0.90 15.19
C PRO A 261 -16.79 2.18 14.67
N GLY A 262 -17.50 2.97 13.87
CA GLY A 262 -17.04 4.27 13.39
C GLY A 262 -16.17 4.23 12.13
N VAL A 263 -15.95 3.05 11.55
CA VAL A 263 -15.28 2.83 10.26
C VAL A 263 -16.26 2.16 9.29
N THR A 264 -16.29 2.62 8.04
CA THR A 264 -17.02 1.96 6.95
C THR A 264 -16.08 1.08 6.15
N TYR A 265 -16.54 -0.12 5.78
CA TYR A 265 -15.75 -1.12 5.09
C TYR A 265 -16.33 -1.40 3.72
N THR A 266 -15.48 -1.37 2.70
CA THR A 266 -15.81 -1.88 1.38
C THR A 266 -14.79 -2.94 1.01
N VAL A 267 -15.23 -4.15 0.68
CA VAL A 267 -14.39 -5.20 0.11
C VAL A 267 -14.77 -5.35 -1.35
N ILE A 268 -13.77 -5.30 -2.24
CA ILE A 268 -13.90 -5.53 -3.67
C ILE A 268 -13.03 -6.73 -3.99
N THR A 269 -13.61 -7.79 -4.54
CA THR A 269 -12.91 -9.06 -4.81
C THR A 269 -13.29 -9.59 -6.19
N THR A 270 -12.52 -10.56 -6.68
CA THR A 270 -12.78 -11.26 -7.94
C THR A 270 -13.00 -12.75 -7.71
N THR A 271 -13.91 -13.36 -8.48
CA THR A 271 -14.05 -14.83 -8.54
C THR A 271 -12.83 -15.52 -9.14
N GLY A 272 -12.00 -14.77 -9.88
CA GLY A 272 -10.74 -15.23 -10.46
C GLY A 272 -9.59 -15.34 -9.46
N ASP A 273 -9.79 -14.98 -8.19
CA ASP A 273 -8.73 -14.93 -7.18
C ASP A 273 -8.20 -16.34 -6.86
N GLU A 274 -6.94 -16.54 -7.22
CA GLU A 274 -6.14 -17.75 -7.16
C GLU A 274 -5.19 -17.76 -5.95
N VAL A 275 -5.07 -16.62 -5.27
CA VAL A 275 -4.24 -16.45 -4.08
C VAL A 275 -5.11 -16.59 -2.84
N VAL A 276 -6.08 -15.71 -2.63
CA VAL A 276 -7.02 -15.78 -1.52
C VAL A 276 -8.12 -16.76 -1.87
N THR A 277 -7.92 -18.04 -1.57
CA THR A 277 -8.79 -19.13 -2.01
C THR A 277 -9.52 -19.82 -0.85
N PRO A 278 -10.86 -20.02 -0.94
CA PRO A 278 -11.76 -19.46 -1.96
C PRO A 278 -11.81 -17.93 -1.89
N TYR A 279 -12.09 -17.24 -3.02
CA TYR A 279 -12.14 -15.76 -3.08
C TYR A 279 -13.04 -15.13 -2.00
N THR A 280 -14.05 -15.88 -1.55
CA THR A 280 -14.95 -15.46 -0.46
C THR A 280 -14.23 -15.25 0.88
N ASN A 281 -13.00 -15.76 1.06
CA ASN A 281 -12.17 -15.47 2.24
C ASN A 281 -11.84 -13.98 2.35
N ALA A 282 -11.92 -13.23 1.25
CA ALA A 282 -11.75 -11.79 1.26
C ALA A 282 -12.92 -11.06 1.93
N LEU A 283 -14.12 -11.62 1.86
CA LEU A 283 -15.33 -10.95 2.31
C LEU A 283 -15.37 -10.81 3.83
N LEU A 284 -15.94 -9.69 4.28
CA LEU A 284 -16.27 -9.49 5.69
C LEU A 284 -17.70 -9.99 5.96
N PRO A 285 -18.02 -10.43 7.20
CA PRO A 285 -19.38 -10.75 7.59
C PRO A 285 -20.34 -9.57 7.34
N ALA A 286 -21.57 -9.88 6.93
CA ALA A 286 -22.58 -8.85 6.68
C ALA A 286 -22.83 -8.00 7.94
N ALA A 287 -22.67 -6.68 7.79
CA ALA A 287 -22.91 -5.70 8.85
C ALA A 287 -23.37 -4.37 8.23
N PRO A 288 -24.04 -3.47 8.98
CA PRO A 288 -24.56 -2.20 8.45
C PRO A 288 -23.50 -1.27 7.85
N ASN A 289 -22.24 -1.43 8.24
CA ASN A 289 -21.09 -0.65 7.78
C ASN A 289 -20.18 -1.43 6.82
N VAL A 290 -20.65 -2.56 6.26
CA VAL A 290 -19.89 -3.41 5.33
C VAL A 290 -20.59 -3.49 3.99
N THR A 291 -19.84 -3.22 2.93
CA THR A 291 -20.22 -3.48 1.54
C THR A 291 -19.25 -4.48 0.94
N ASN A 292 -19.73 -5.63 0.51
CA ASN A 292 -18.93 -6.62 -0.23
C ASN A 292 -19.34 -6.56 -1.71
N ILE A 293 -18.35 -6.49 -2.59
CA ILE A 293 -18.51 -6.40 -4.04
C ILE A 293 -17.66 -7.50 -4.68
N THR A 294 -18.29 -8.30 -5.54
CA THR A 294 -17.58 -9.20 -6.45
C THR A 294 -17.67 -8.60 -7.85
N VAL A 295 -16.54 -8.29 -8.48
CA VAL A 295 -16.53 -7.52 -9.74
C VAL A 295 -17.36 -8.18 -10.86
N GLN A 296 -17.40 -9.52 -10.89
CA GLN A 296 -18.21 -10.27 -11.86
C GLN A 296 -19.73 -10.14 -11.67
N ASP A 297 -20.21 -9.74 -10.48
CA ASP A 297 -21.63 -9.44 -10.26
C ASP A 297 -22.06 -8.15 -10.99
N GLN A 298 -21.11 -7.25 -11.25
CA GLN A 298 -21.33 -6.00 -11.99
C GLN A 298 -20.97 -6.15 -13.47
N CYS A 299 -19.87 -6.86 -13.77
CA CYS A 299 -19.40 -7.08 -15.13
C CYS A 299 -18.85 -8.50 -15.32
N GLY A 300 -19.63 -9.38 -15.96
CA GLY A 300 -19.18 -10.75 -16.26
C GLY A 300 -18.08 -10.87 -17.33
N LEU A 301 -17.60 -9.75 -17.91
CA LEU A 301 -16.46 -9.71 -18.83
C LEU A 301 -15.13 -9.47 -18.12
N ASP A 302 -15.18 -9.09 -16.86
CA ASP A 302 -14.04 -8.88 -16.00
C ASP A 302 -13.48 -10.23 -15.54
N ALA A 303 -12.29 -10.56 -16.04
CA ALA A 303 -11.56 -11.76 -15.68
C ALA A 303 -10.33 -11.44 -14.81
N SER A 304 -10.30 -10.29 -14.13
CA SER A 304 -9.21 -9.93 -13.23
C SER A 304 -8.92 -11.03 -12.20
N ASP A 305 -7.64 -11.20 -11.91
CA ASP A 305 -7.10 -12.13 -10.93
C ASP A 305 -6.69 -11.37 -9.64
N HIS A 306 -5.99 -12.05 -8.73
CA HIS A 306 -5.56 -11.43 -7.47
C HIS A 306 -4.70 -10.17 -7.68
N LEU A 307 -3.86 -10.15 -8.72
CA LEU A 307 -2.93 -9.05 -8.97
C LEU A 307 -3.59 -7.90 -9.76
N GLU A 308 -4.35 -8.23 -10.80
CA GLU A 308 -4.94 -7.22 -11.68
C GLU A 308 -6.01 -6.39 -10.99
N ILE A 309 -6.71 -6.91 -9.97
CA ILE A 309 -7.77 -6.17 -9.27
C ILE A 309 -7.29 -4.82 -8.68
N ALA A 310 -6.00 -4.68 -8.36
CA ALA A 310 -5.41 -3.42 -7.89
C ALA A 310 -5.22 -2.35 -8.99
N TYR A 311 -5.25 -2.79 -10.25
CA TYR A 311 -5.08 -2.01 -11.46
C TYR A 311 -6.35 -1.94 -12.32
N ASP A 312 -7.36 -2.73 -11.98
CA ASP A 312 -8.58 -2.91 -12.75
C ASP A 312 -9.47 -1.65 -12.79
N PRO A 313 -9.86 -1.13 -13.98
CA PRO A 313 -10.72 0.04 -14.11
C PRO A 313 -12.12 -0.11 -13.48
N ILE A 314 -12.66 -1.32 -13.42
CA ILE A 314 -13.95 -1.65 -12.80
C ILE A 314 -13.80 -1.55 -11.28
N ALA A 315 -12.87 -2.30 -10.70
CA ALA A 315 -12.59 -2.28 -9.27
C ALA A 315 -12.17 -0.87 -8.78
N LEU A 316 -11.34 -0.15 -9.54
CA LEU A 316 -10.93 1.20 -9.18
C LEU A 316 -12.06 2.24 -9.33
N THR A 317 -13.08 1.98 -10.15
CA THR A 317 -14.31 2.77 -10.13
C THR A 317 -15.11 2.52 -8.86
N ASP A 318 -15.16 1.28 -8.37
CA ASP A 318 -15.77 0.98 -7.06
C ASP A 318 -15.00 1.61 -5.90
N VAL A 319 -13.67 1.70 -5.97
CA VAL A 319 -12.86 2.46 -4.99
C VAL A 319 -13.30 3.92 -4.98
N LEU A 320 -13.43 4.57 -6.14
CA LEU A 320 -13.91 5.96 -6.24
C LEU A 320 -15.33 6.12 -5.66
N ASN A 321 -16.22 5.15 -5.91
CA ASN A 321 -17.58 5.16 -5.40
C ASN A 321 -17.64 4.94 -3.88
N ALA A 322 -16.73 4.11 -3.33
CA ALA A 322 -16.64 3.90 -1.90
C ALA A 322 -16.07 5.12 -1.17
N LEU A 323 -15.13 5.86 -1.79
CA LEU A 323 -14.59 7.11 -1.26
C LEU A 323 -15.62 8.25 -1.27
N ASP A 324 -16.44 8.36 -2.33
CA ASP A 324 -17.50 9.38 -2.45
C ASP A 324 -18.87 8.76 -2.76
N PRO A 325 -19.52 8.12 -1.76
CA PRO A 325 -20.81 7.45 -1.96
C PRO A 325 -21.97 8.43 -2.22
N ALA A 326 -21.77 9.74 -2.01
CA ALA A 326 -22.77 10.76 -2.33
C ALA A 326 -22.82 11.06 -3.83
N HIS A 327 -21.75 10.79 -4.57
CA HIS A 327 -21.65 11.05 -6.02
C HIS A 327 -21.12 9.81 -6.76
N PRO A 328 -21.87 8.69 -6.74
CA PRO A 328 -21.43 7.46 -7.38
C PRO A 328 -21.31 7.63 -8.90
N ARG A 329 -20.30 6.99 -9.45
CA ARG A 329 -19.96 6.93 -10.87
C ARG A 329 -20.50 5.65 -11.49
N PRO A 330 -20.90 5.67 -12.77
CA PRO A 330 -21.21 4.45 -13.49
C PRO A 330 -19.99 3.53 -13.52
N VAL A 331 -20.16 2.29 -13.06
CA VAL A 331 -19.14 1.25 -13.15
C VAL A 331 -19.05 0.79 -14.61
N PRO A 332 -17.87 0.83 -15.26
CA PRO A 332 -17.72 0.35 -16.64
C PRO A 332 -17.94 -1.16 -16.70
N CYS A 333 -18.21 -1.68 -17.90
CA CYS A 333 -18.12 -3.11 -18.13
C CYS A 333 -17.36 -3.36 -19.44
N GLU A 334 -16.14 -3.84 -19.29
CA GLU A 334 -15.19 -4.10 -20.37
C GLU A 334 -14.42 -5.40 -20.09
N VAL A 335 -13.70 -5.89 -21.08
CA VAL A 335 -12.87 -7.09 -20.91
C VAL A 335 -11.59 -6.70 -20.19
N VAL A 336 -11.38 -7.25 -19.01
CA VAL A 336 -10.14 -7.11 -18.22
C VAL A 336 -9.50 -8.50 -18.11
N LEU A 337 -8.22 -8.62 -18.46
CA LEU A 337 -7.48 -9.87 -18.47
C LEU A 337 -6.61 -10.02 -17.20
N PRO A 338 -6.44 -11.25 -16.67
CA PRO A 338 -5.50 -11.54 -15.59
C PRO A 338 -4.11 -10.92 -15.83
N VAL A 339 -3.52 -10.28 -14.81
CA VAL A 339 -2.19 -9.62 -14.78
C VAL A 339 -1.96 -8.49 -15.82
N THR A 340 -2.81 -8.38 -16.83
CA THR A 340 -2.53 -7.66 -18.07
C THR A 340 -3.62 -6.67 -18.45
N GLY A 341 -4.63 -6.47 -17.61
CA GLY A 341 -5.53 -5.32 -17.70
C GLY A 341 -6.52 -5.34 -18.87
N PRO A 342 -7.17 -4.19 -19.16
CA PRO A 342 -8.22 -4.10 -20.14
C PRO A 342 -7.72 -4.25 -21.58
N LEU A 343 -8.54 -4.85 -22.44
CA LEU A 343 -8.33 -4.89 -23.89
C LEU A 343 -8.81 -3.58 -24.52
N THR A 344 -7.97 -2.54 -24.47
CA THR A 344 -8.21 -1.25 -25.15
C THR A 344 -7.87 -1.29 -26.63
#